data_AF-A0A1I6GS20-F1
#
_entry.id   AF-A0A1I6GS20-F1
#
_cell.length_a   1.000
_cell.length_b   1.000
_cell.length_c   1.000
_cell.angle_alpha   90.00
_cell.angle_beta   90.00
_cell.angle_gamma   90.00
#
_symmetry.space_group_name_H-M   'P 1'
#
loop_
_entity.id
_entity.type
_entity.pdbx_description
1 polymer ?
#
loop_
_entity_poly.entity_id
_entity_poly.type
_entity_poly.pdbx_seq_one_letter_code
_entity_poly.pdbx_strand_id
1 'polypeptide(L)'
;MDADPDLVDSEFSESIRAACRTAVGDSLRSITYFTPSAFQQVYLRSDLDSDADLAGFVEHETDGFHATRAYRGSELGDYQFTIRAFENGYMTRITHGDHGVFVTTDGLTMRRSEDVASALGELLERQLSEAV
;
A
#
# COMPACT_ATOMS: atom_id res chain seq x y z
N MET A 1 0.17 3.72 -16.60
CA MET A 1 -0.64 3.11 -15.53
C MET A 1 -1.85 3.99 -15.32
N ASP A 2 -3.06 3.42 -15.25
CA ASP A 2 -4.29 4.23 -15.34
C ASP A 2 -5.05 4.30 -14.00
N ALA A 3 -5.66 5.46 -13.72
CA ALA A 3 -6.55 5.61 -12.58
C ALA A 3 -7.89 4.93 -12.87
N ASP A 4 -8.31 4.02 -11.99
CA ASP A 4 -9.59 3.31 -12.07
C ASP A 4 -10.31 3.41 -10.72
N PRO A 5 -11.41 4.17 -10.63
CA PRO A 5 -12.15 4.36 -9.38
C PRO A 5 -12.91 3.10 -8.92
N ASP A 6 -13.09 2.11 -9.81
CA ASP A 6 -13.83 0.88 -9.56
C ASP A 6 -12.91 -0.36 -9.46
N LEU A 7 -11.59 -0.15 -9.37
CA LEU A 7 -10.58 -1.20 -9.29
C LEU A 7 -10.73 -2.09 -8.03
N VAL A 8 -11.26 -1.51 -6.96
CA VAL A 8 -11.44 -2.10 -5.64
C VAL A 8 -12.91 -1.94 -5.27
N ASP A 9 -13.59 -3.04 -4.93
CA ASP A 9 -14.97 -2.97 -4.46
C ASP A 9 -15.08 -2.23 -3.12
N SER A 10 -16.30 -1.80 -2.78
CA SER A 10 -16.55 -0.98 -1.59
C SER A 10 -16.20 -1.69 -0.28
N GLU A 11 -16.46 -3.00 -0.17
CA GLU A 11 -16.24 -3.76 1.07
C GLU A 11 -14.74 -3.92 1.33
N PHE A 12 -13.99 -4.24 0.28
CA PHE A 12 -12.53 -4.36 0.38
C PHE A 12 -11.86 -2.99 0.60
N SER A 13 -12.35 -1.94 -0.06
CA SER A 13 -11.92 -0.55 0.16
C SER A 13 -12.13 -0.10 1.62
N GLU A 14 -13.30 -0.40 2.20
CA GLU A 14 -13.58 -0.13 3.61
C GLU A 14 -12.66 -0.91 4.55
N SER A 15 -12.40 -2.19 4.23
CA SER A 15 -11.51 -3.04 5.01
C SER A 15 -10.07 -2.51 5.02
N ILE A 16 -9.55 -2.07 3.87
CA ILE A 16 -8.24 -1.42 3.75
C ILE A 16 -8.19 -0.16 4.64
N ARG A 17 -9.20 0.72 4.53
CA ARG A 17 -9.29 1.96 5.32
C ARG A 17 -9.29 1.67 6.82
N ALA A 18 -10.08 0.68 7.24
CA ALA A 18 -10.19 0.29 8.65
C ALA A 18 -8.85 -0.26 9.20
N ALA A 19 -8.18 -1.11 8.43
CA ALA A 19 -6.86 -1.65 8.80
C ALA A 19 -5.82 -0.53 8.97
N CYS A 20 -5.72 0.38 8.00
CA CYS A 20 -4.77 1.49 8.07
C CYS A 20 -5.09 2.44 9.24
N ARG A 21 -6.36 2.82 9.43
CA ARG A 21 -6.74 3.69 10.57
C ARG A 21 -6.43 3.05 11.92
N THR A 22 -6.59 1.74 12.04
CA THR A 22 -6.26 1.02 13.28
C THR A 22 -4.76 1.04 13.54
N ALA A 23 -3.93 0.83 12.51
CA ALA A 23 -2.48 0.74 12.66
C ALA A 23 -1.78 2.10 12.83
N VAL A 24 -2.15 3.11 12.04
CA VAL A 24 -1.44 4.39 11.99
C VAL A 24 -2.23 5.60 12.52
N GLY A 25 -3.55 5.44 12.75
CA GLY A 25 -4.39 6.48 13.32
C GLY A 25 -4.40 7.78 12.52
N ASP A 26 -4.37 8.91 13.23
CA ASP A 26 -4.48 10.25 12.65
C ASP A 26 -3.28 10.66 11.78
N SER A 27 -2.17 9.91 11.87
CA SER A 27 -1.01 10.13 11.02
C SER A 27 -1.23 9.69 9.57
N LEU A 28 -2.33 9.00 9.26
CA LEU A 28 -2.69 8.54 7.92
C LEU A 28 -2.92 9.73 6.98
N ARG A 29 -2.21 9.74 5.85
CA ARG A 29 -2.32 10.79 4.82
C ARG A 29 -3.05 10.30 3.57
N SER A 30 -2.62 9.17 3.02
CA SER A 30 -3.28 8.56 1.88
C SER A 30 -3.13 7.04 1.88
N ILE A 31 -4.05 6.38 1.18
CA ILE A 31 -3.98 4.96 0.84
C ILE A 31 -4.24 4.83 -0.65
N THR A 32 -3.36 4.11 -1.33
CA THR A 32 -3.53 3.79 -2.75
C THR A 32 -3.38 2.30 -2.93
N TYR A 33 -4.37 1.69 -3.57
CA TYR A 33 -4.31 0.33 -4.06
C TYR A 33 -3.87 0.35 -5.52
N PHE A 34 -3.07 -0.64 -5.94
CA PHE A 34 -2.54 -0.69 -7.28
C PHE A 34 -2.29 -2.13 -7.75
N THR A 35 -2.31 -2.31 -9.07
CA THR A 35 -1.92 -3.52 -9.81
C THR A 35 -0.81 -3.17 -10.81
N PRO A 36 -0.30 -4.08 -11.66
CA PRO A 36 0.63 -3.70 -12.72
C PRO A 36 0.08 -2.70 -13.74
N SER A 37 -1.24 -2.56 -13.89
CA SER A 37 -1.86 -1.76 -14.95
C SER A 37 -2.70 -0.58 -14.45
N ALA A 38 -3.25 -0.66 -13.24
CA ALA A 38 -4.19 0.33 -12.73
C ALA A 38 -3.99 0.64 -11.25
N PHE A 39 -4.51 1.79 -10.81
CA PHE A 39 -4.55 2.16 -9.40
C PHE A 39 -5.84 2.86 -9.01
N GLN A 40 -6.15 2.81 -7.72
CA GLN A 40 -7.25 3.53 -7.09
C GLN A 40 -6.76 4.21 -5.82
N GLN A 41 -7.06 5.50 -5.68
CA GLN A 41 -6.89 6.20 -4.42
C GLN A 41 -8.01 5.79 -3.47
N VAL A 42 -7.70 4.89 -2.56
CA VAL A 42 -8.63 4.37 -1.56
C VAL A 42 -8.88 5.40 -0.47
N TYR A 43 -7.93 6.25 -0.11
CA TYR A 43 -8.15 7.31 0.87
C TYR A 43 -7.21 8.48 0.63
N LEU A 44 -7.73 9.68 0.88
CA LEU A 44 -6.95 10.91 0.94
C LEU A 44 -7.45 11.75 2.11
N ARG A 45 -6.53 12.24 2.93
CA ARG A 45 -6.85 13.19 4.00
C ARG A 45 -7.26 14.52 3.38
N SER A 46 -8.28 15.17 3.96
CA SER A 46 -8.97 16.32 3.36
C SER A 46 -8.11 17.58 3.18
N ASP A 47 -6.97 17.66 3.85
CA ASP A 47 -6.00 18.75 3.77
C ASP A 47 -4.95 18.55 2.66
N LEU A 48 -4.97 17.41 1.97
CA LEU A 48 -4.03 17.07 0.91
C LEU A 48 -4.65 17.22 -0.47
N ASP A 49 -3.81 17.62 -1.43
CA ASP A 49 -4.18 17.72 -2.84
C ASP A 49 -4.11 16.33 -3.50
N SER A 50 -5.14 15.97 -4.27
CA SER A 50 -5.25 14.67 -4.95
C SER A 50 -4.30 14.52 -6.14
N ASP A 51 -3.88 15.63 -6.76
CA ASP A 51 -3.09 15.65 -7.99
C ASP A 51 -1.57 15.66 -7.75
N ALA A 52 -1.12 15.91 -6.51
CA ALA A 52 0.30 15.92 -6.19
C ALA A 52 0.84 14.49 -6.09
N ASP A 53 1.58 14.07 -7.12
CA ASP A 53 2.53 12.95 -7.14
C ASP A 53 1.97 11.51 -7.24
N LEU A 54 0.66 11.27 -7.20
CA LEU A 54 0.14 9.89 -7.13
C LEU A 54 0.54 9.03 -8.34
N ALA A 55 0.40 9.54 -9.56
CA ALA A 55 0.71 8.79 -10.78
C ALA A 55 2.22 8.49 -10.91
N GLY A 56 3.08 9.45 -10.55
CA GLY A 56 4.53 9.29 -10.58
C GLY A 56 5.05 8.31 -9.52
N PHE A 57 4.47 8.33 -8.31
CA PHE A 57 4.76 7.32 -7.29
C PHE A 57 4.33 5.93 -7.75
N VAL A 58 3.10 5.83 -8.23
CA VAL A 58 2.48 4.56 -8.63
C VAL A 58 3.30 3.85 -9.72
N GLU A 59 3.77 4.56 -10.76
CA GLU A 59 4.61 3.96 -11.81
C GLU A 59 5.91 3.37 -11.25
N HIS A 60 6.59 4.09 -10.35
CA HIS A 60 7.79 3.59 -9.66
C HIS A 60 7.50 2.50 -8.63
N GLU A 61 6.30 2.42 -8.08
CA GLU A 61 5.95 1.41 -7.09
C GLU A 61 5.75 0.02 -7.71
N THR A 62 5.39 -0.05 -8.98
CA THR A 62 5.24 -1.30 -9.78
C THR A 62 6.53 -2.13 -9.80
N ASP A 63 7.70 -1.49 -9.72
CA ASP A 63 8.99 -2.19 -9.54
C ASP A 63 9.01 -3.07 -8.28
N GLY A 64 8.17 -2.74 -7.28
CA GLY A 64 7.95 -3.55 -6.09
C GLY A 64 7.48 -4.98 -6.37
N PHE A 65 6.72 -5.20 -7.45
CA PHE A 65 6.32 -6.56 -7.85
C PHE A 65 7.51 -7.41 -8.31
N HIS A 66 8.54 -6.78 -8.88
CA HIS A 66 9.78 -7.45 -9.23
C HIS A 66 10.67 -7.74 -8.01
N ALA A 67 10.56 -6.94 -6.94
CA ALA A 67 11.34 -7.11 -5.72
C ALA A 67 11.08 -8.46 -5.04
N THR A 68 9.83 -8.91 -4.95
CA THR A 68 9.48 -10.21 -4.35
C THR A 68 10.17 -11.38 -5.07
N ARG A 69 10.36 -11.28 -6.39
CA ARG A 69 11.10 -12.29 -7.16
C ARG A 69 12.61 -12.15 -6.97
N ALA A 70 13.11 -10.92 -6.93
CA ALA A 70 14.53 -10.62 -6.81
C ALA A 70 15.13 -11.04 -5.44
N TYR A 71 14.35 -10.96 -4.37
CA TYR A 71 14.79 -11.32 -3.01
C TYR A 71 14.44 -12.74 -2.59
N ARG A 72 13.87 -13.55 -3.49
CA ARG A 72 13.52 -14.95 -3.19
C ARG A 72 14.76 -15.77 -2.84
N GLY A 73 14.70 -16.52 -1.75
CA GLY A 73 15.82 -17.35 -1.27
C GLY A 73 16.95 -16.53 -0.65
N SER A 74 16.68 -15.28 -0.27
CA SER A 74 17.58 -14.48 0.56
C SER A 74 17.76 -15.11 1.93
N GLU A 75 18.96 -15.00 2.49
CA GLU A 75 19.26 -15.34 3.89
C GLU A 75 18.47 -14.47 4.90
N LEU A 76 17.90 -13.36 4.44
CA LEU A 76 17.02 -12.49 5.22
C LEU A 76 15.58 -13.02 5.32
N GLY A 77 15.26 -14.11 4.61
CA GLY A 77 13.91 -14.64 4.49
C GLY A 77 13.11 -14.01 3.36
N ASP A 78 11.79 -14.24 3.39
CA ASP A 78 10.88 -13.73 2.37
C ASP A 78 10.70 -12.22 2.50
N TYR A 79 10.62 -11.55 1.34
CA TYR A 79 10.37 -10.12 1.28
C TYR A 79 8.95 -9.79 1.79
N GLN A 80 8.85 -8.93 2.80
CA GLN A 80 7.58 -8.60 3.45
C GLN A 80 7.01 -7.24 2.99
N PHE A 81 7.78 -6.16 3.08
CA PHE A 81 7.35 -4.81 2.73
C PHE A 81 8.54 -3.86 2.52
N THR A 82 8.27 -2.66 1.99
CA THR A 82 9.24 -1.55 1.87
C THR A 82 8.77 -0.35 2.69
N ILE A 83 9.70 0.36 3.33
CA ILE A 83 9.49 1.71 3.85
C ILE A 83 10.37 2.68 3.08
N ARG A 84 9.80 3.81 2.62
CA ARG A 84 10.54 4.96 2.11
C ARG A 84 10.30 6.16 3.01
N ALA A 85 11.37 6.89 3.33
CA ALA A 85 11.32 8.12 4.10
C ALA A 85 11.41 9.33 3.17
N PHE A 86 10.57 10.32 3.43
CA PHE A 86 10.52 11.62 2.76
C PHE A 86 10.69 12.72 3.82
N GLU A 87 11.07 13.92 3.38
CA GLU A 87 11.19 15.09 4.28
C GLU A 87 9.89 15.35 5.06
N ASN A 88 8.74 15.11 4.42
CA ASN A 88 7.43 15.39 4.97
C ASN A 88 6.67 14.14 5.43
N GLY A 89 7.28 12.96 5.47
CA GLY A 89 6.57 11.76 5.88
C GLY A 89 7.19 10.44 5.44
N TYR A 90 6.39 9.39 5.49
CA TYR A 90 6.82 8.03 5.17
C TYR A 90 5.82 7.36 4.23
N MET A 91 6.32 6.42 3.42
CA MET A 91 5.53 5.53 2.60
C MET A 91 5.85 4.09 2.98
N THR A 92 4.82 3.31 3.33
CA THR A 92 4.95 1.86 3.51
C THR A 92 4.22 1.17 2.37
N ARG A 93 4.93 0.30 1.63
CA ARG A 93 4.38 -0.48 0.52
C ARG A 93 4.38 -1.96 0.84
N ILE A 94 3.24 -2.60 0.58
CA ILE A 94 3.02 -4.04 0.65
C ILE A 94 2.58 -4.52 -0.73
N THR A 95 3.05 -5.70 -1.13
CA THR A 95 2.70 -6.34 -2.40
C THR A 95 2.47 -7.83 -2.18
N HIS A 96 1.39 -8.37 -2.74
CA HIS A 96 1.09 -9.80 -2.77
C HIS A 96 0.60 -10.17 -4.17
N GLY A 97 1.31 -11.07 -4.86
CA GLY A 97 1.05 -11.36 -6.27
C GLY A 97 1.16 -10.09 -7.13
N ASP A 98 0.13 -9.81 -7.93
CA ASP A 98 0.00 -8.61 -8.76
C ASP A 98 -0.84 -7.51 -8.07
N HIS A 99 -0.95 -7.55 -6.74
CA HIS A 99 -1.74 -6.60 -5.97
C HIS A 99 -0.86 -5.89 -4.94
N GLY A 100 -1.02 -4.58 -4.82
CA GLY A 100 -0.23 -3.77 -3.92
C GLY A 100 -1.04 -2.68 -3.24
N VAL A 101 -0.60 -2.30 -2.05
CA VAL A 101 -1.09 -1.14 -1.34
C VAL A 101 0.11 -0.35 -0.86
N PHE A 102 0.09 0.96 -1.05
CA PHE A 102 0.96 1.85 -0.28
C PHE A 102 0.15 2.80 0.58
N VAL A 103 0.73 3.11 1.73
CA VAL A 103 0.17 3.98 2.75
C VAL A 103 1.16 5.08 3.03
N THR A 104 0.71 6.32 3.04
CA THR A 104 1.55 7.47 3.43
C THR A 104 1.14 8.01 4.80
N THR A 105 2.12 8.49 5.56
CA THR A 105 1.91 9.07 6.89
C THR A 105 2.79 10.30 7.15
N ASP A 106 2.37 11.22 8.03
CA ASP A 106 3.19 12.40 8.40
C ASP A 106 4.44 12.00 9.19
N GLY A 107 4.29 11.00 10.07
CA GLY A 107 5.35 10.43 10.87
C GLY A 107 5.08 8.96 11.08
N LEU A 108 6.14 8.17 11.22
CA LEU A 108 6.02 6.73 11.36
C LEU A 108 7.08 6.18 12.28
N THR A 109 6.66 5.36 13.24
CA THR A 109 7.58 4.49 13.96
C THR A 109 7.69 3.18 13.19
N MET A 110 8.85 2.53 13.26
CA MET A 110 9.06 1.24 12.59
C MET A 110 8.00 0.21 12.97
N ARG A 111 7.59 0.17 14.26
CA ARG A 111 6.49 -0.68 14.74
C ARG A 111 5.17 -0.40 14.00
N ARG A 112 4.80 0.87 13.80
CA ARG A 112 3.58 1.21 13.06
C ARG A 112 3.64 0.80 11.60
N SER A 113 4.84 0.84 10.99
CA SER A 113 5.04 0.28 9.65
C SER A 113 4.84 -1.23 9.61
N GLU A 114 5.36 -1.95 10.61
CA GLU A 114 5.19 -3.40 10.75
C GLU A 114 3.71 -3.76 10.97
N ASP A 115 3.02 -3.03 11.85
CA ASP A 115 1.60 -3.23 12.15
C ASP A 115 0.73 -3.03 10.90
N VAL A 116 0.96 -1.95 10.13
CA VAL A 116 0.20 -1.70 8.90
C VAL A 116 0.57 -2.70 7.81
N ALA A 117 1.84 -3.12 7.73
CA ALA A 117 2.28 -4.09 6.73
C ALA A 117 1.69 -5.47 6.99
N SER A 118 1.66 -5.92 8.24
CA SER A 118 1.04 -7.18 8.64
C SER A 118 -0.45 -7.18 8.33
N ALA A 119 -1.17 -6.13 8.76
CA ALA A 119 -2.62 -6.04 8.56
C ALA A 119 -3.00 -6.01 7.08
N LEU A 120 -2.27 -5.25 6.25
CA LEU A 120 -2.53 -5.19 4.81
C LEU A 120 -2.09 -6.45 4.07
N GLY A 121 -0.99 -7.09 4.50
CA GLY A 121 -0.52 -8.35 3.93
C GLY A 121 -1.57 -9.47 4.07
N GLU A 122 -2.09 -9.65 5.29
CA GLU A 122 -3.16 -10.61 5.57
C GLU A 122 -4.45 -10.30 4.78
N LEU A 123 -4.79 -9.01 4.67
CA LEU A 123 -5.96 -8.57 3.92
C LEU A 123 -5.84 -8.88 2.41
N LEU A 124 -4.68 -8.61 1.82
CA LEU A 124 -4.40 -8.89 0.41
C LEU A 124 -4.40 -10.40 0.11
N GLU A 125 -3.79 -11.20 0.97
CA GLU A 125 -3.79 -12.66 0.84
C GLU A 125 -5.20 -13.24 0.91
N ARG A 126 -6.03 -12.75 1.85
CA ARG A 126 -7.43 -13.17 1.98
C ARG A 126 -8.25 -12.81 0.74
N GLN A 127 -8.12 -11.58 0.23
CA GLN A 127 -8.83 -11.13 -0.97
C GLN A 127 -8.50 -12.01 -2.18
N LEU A 128 -7.22 -12.39 -2.34
CA LEU A 128 -6.79 -13.25 -3.43
C LEU A 128 -7.25 -14.70 -3.29
N SER A 129 -7.42 -15.18 -2.06
CA SER A 129 -7.93 -16.52 -1.77
C SER A 129 -9.44 -16.64 -2.04
N GLU A 130 -10.20 -15.56 -1.81
CA GLU A 130 -11.66 -15.51 -2.04
C GLU A 130 -12.02 -15.33 -3.53
N ALA A 131 -11.07 -14.94 -4.38
CA ALA A 131 -11.26 -14.73 -5.82
C ALA A 131 -11.07 -15.99 -6.69
N VAL A 132 -10.71 -17.14 -6.10
CA VAL A 132 -10.39 -18.42 -6.76
C VAL A 132 -11.53 -19.44 -6.65
#